data_AF-A0A9P7UYH8-F1
#
_entry.id   AF-A0A9P7UYH8-F1
#
_cell.length_a   1.000
_cell.length_b   1.000
_cell.length_c   1.000
_cell.angle_alpha   90.00
_cell.angle_beta   90.00
_cell.angle_gamma   90.00
#
_symmetry.space_group_name_H-M   'P 1'
#
loop_
_entity.id
_entity.type
_entity.pdbx_description
1 polymer ?
#
loop_
_entity_poly.entity_id
_entity_poly.type
_entity_poly.pdbx_seq_one_letter_code
_entity_poly.pdbx_strand_id
1 'polypeptide(L)'
;MFHEMHCLRVLNLAFDPSNIVSDGHIAHCLGYLRQQALCHPDLTLEPAGWENRDFDGSGREGATHLCWDWEQVYEVVEDNWLRWNNSRNALKCNEQGFCA
;
A
#
# COMPACT_ATOMS: atom_id res chain seq x y z
N MET A 1 1.35 2.87 4.48
CA MET A 1 1.63 3.32 3.09
C MET A 1 2.49 2.33 2.30
N PHE A 2 3.72 2.00 2.72
CA PHE A 2 4.64 1.16 1.92
C PHE A 2 4.14 -0.27 1.69
N HIS A 3 3.49 -0.88 2.68
CA HIS A 3 2.97 -2.24 2.53
C HIS A 3 1.72 -2.27 1.65
N GLU A 4 0.87 -1.25 1.72
CA GLU A 4 -0.26 -1.01 0.81
C GLU A 4 0.25 -0.89 -0.64
N MET A 5 1.26 -0.06 -0.87
CA MET A 5 1.87 0.11 -2.20
C MET A 5 2.51 -1.18 -2.72
N HIS A 6 3.19 -1.93 -1.85
CA HIS A 6 3.68 -3.28 -2.17
C HIS A 6 2.54 -4.20 -2.58
N CYS A 7 1.45 -4.25 -1.82
CA CYS A 7 0.29 -5.09 -2.13
C CYS A 7 -0.35 -4.70 -3.48
N LEU A 8 -0.47 -3.40 -3.78
CA LEU A 8 -0.97 -2.93 -5.08
C LEU A 8 -0.06 -3.35 -6.25
N ARG A 9 1.26 -3.23 -6.08
CA ARG A 9 2.22 -3.69 -7.08
C ARG A 9 2.18 -5.21 -7.27
N VAL A 10 2.05 -5.97 -6.19
CA VAL A 10 1.92 -7.44 -6.24
C VAL A 10 0.66 -7.84 -6.99
N LEU A 11 -0.48 -7.18 -6.76
CA LEU A 11 -1.70 -7.46 -7.51
C LEU A 11 -1.57 -7.08 -8.99
N ASN A 12 -0.92 -5.96 -9.30
CA ASN A 12 -0.64 -5.59 -10.69
C ASN A 12 0.19 -6.67 -11.41
N LEU A 13 1.22 -7.20 -10.76
CA LEU A 13 2.03 -8.31 -11.29
C LEU A 13 1.23 -9.62 -11.41
N ALA A 14 0.27 -9.86 -10.51
CA ALA A 14 -0.57 -11.05 -10.55
C ALA A 14 -1.56 -11.05 -11.73
N PHE A 15 -1.95 -9.86 -12.22
CA PHE A 15 -2.78 -9.72 -13.41
C PHE A 15 -1.99 -9.78 -14.73
N ASP A 16 -0.65 -9.68 -14.66
CA ASP A 16 0.19 -9.84 -15.84
C ASP A 16 0.14 -11.30 -16.34
N PRO A 17 0.10 -11.56 -17.67
CA PRO A 17 0.09 -12.91 -18.21
C PRO A 17 1.28 -13.78 -17.77
N SER A 18 2.41 -13.18 -17.42
CA SER A 18 3.59 -13.87 -16.92
C SER A 18 3.52 -14.26 -15.44
N ASN A 19 2.44 -13.87 -14.74
CA ASN A 19 2.19 -13.97 -13.30
C ASN A 19 3.25 -14.78 -12.54
N ILE A 20 4.14 -14.06 -11.86
CA ILE A 20 5.23 -14.61 -11.05
C ILE A 20 4.88 -14.69 -9.55
N VAL A 21 3.66 -14.32 -9.18
CA VAL A 21 3.22 -14.17 -7.79
C VAL A 21 2.52 -15.46 -7.33
N SER A 22 2.88 -15.94 -6.15
CA SER A 22 2.22 -17.12 -5.58
C SER A 22 0.81 -16.82 -5.06
N ASP A 23 -0.07 -17.81 -5.12
CA ASP A 23 -1.45 -17.70 -4.64
C ASP A 23 -1.52 -17.28 -3.16
N GLY A 24 -0.61 -17.79 -2.33
CA GLY A 24 -0.52 -17.41 -0.92
C GLY A 24 -0.21 -15.93 -0.72
N HIS A 25 0.64 -15.35 -1.57
CA HIS A 25 0.96 -13.92 -1.52
C HIS A 25 -0.22 -13.09 -2.02
N ILE A 26 -0.90 -13.52 -3.08
CA ILE A 26 -2.12 -12.85 -3.59
C ILE A 26 -3.20 -12.83 -2.49
N ALA A 27 -3.48 -13.96 -1.85
CA ALA A 27 -4.47 -14.07 -0.78
C ALA A 27 -4.13 -13.15 0.41
N HIS A 28 -2.86 -13.09 0.81
CA HIS A 28 -2.38 -12.17 1.84
C HIS A 28 -2.62 -10.69 1.44
N CYS A 29 -2.23 -10.30 0.23
CA CYS A 29 -2.41 -8.93 -0.26
C CYS A 29 -3.88 -8.52 -0.35
N LEU A 30 -4.75 -9.41 -0.85
CA LEU A 30 -6.20 -9.17 -0.90
C LEU A 30 -6.78 -9.03 0.51
N GLY A 31 -6.37 -9.88 1.45
CA GLY A 31 -6.77 -9.79 2.86
C GLY A 31 -6.34 -8.47 3.49
N TYR A 32 -5.10 -8.05 3.26
CA TYR A 32 -4.55 -6.80 3.77
C TYR A 32 -5.28 -5.57 3.22
N LEU A 33 -5.50 -5.49 1.90
CA LEU A 33 -6.22 -4.37 1.28
C LEU A 33 -7.68 -4.31 1.72
N ARG A 34 -8.34 -5.47 1.86
CA ARG A 34 -9.69 -5.54 2.43
C ARG A 34 -9.71 -4.96 3.85
N GLN A 35 -8.77 -5.36 4.70
CA GLN A 35 -8.71 -4.86 6.08
C GLN A 35 -8.48 -3.34 6.10
N GLN A 36 -7.59 -2.83 5.25
CA GLN A 36 -7.35 -1.39 5.14
C GLN A 36 -8.61 -0.62 4.72
N ALA A 37 -9.32 -1.10 3.69
CA ALA A 37 -10.57 -0.47 3.24
C ALA A 37 -11.67 -0.46 4.31
N LEU A 38 -11.72 -1.49 5.16
CA LEU A 38 -12.69 -1.57 6.26
C LEU A 38 -12.31 -0.68 7.46
N CYS A 39 -11.02 -0.55 7.76
CA CYS A 39 -10.55 0.22 8.92
C CYS A 39 -10.36 1.72 8.63
N HIS A 40 -9.98 2.07 7.40
CA HIS A 40 -9.71 3.44 6.96
C HIS A 40 -10.45 3.70 5.64
N PRO A 41 -11.79 3.64 5.62
CA PRO A 41 -12.54 3.95 4.41
C PRO A 41 -12.35 5.42 4.02
N ASP A 42 -12.42 5.70 2.73
CA ASP A 42 -12.61 7.08 2.28
C ASP A 42 -14.02 7.52 2.70
N LEU A 43 -14.09 8.50 3.60
CA LEU A 43 -15.33 9.06 4.11
C LEU A 43 -15.78 10.30 3.33
N THR A 44 -15.13 10.61 2.21
CA THR A 44 -15.52 11.73 1.36
C THR A 44 -16.90 11.49 0.79
N LEU A 45 -17.79 12.46 0.97
CA LEU A 45 -19.16 12.38 0.47
C LEU A 45 -19.19 12.62 -1.04
N GLU A 46 -19.98 11.80 -1.74
CA GLU A 46 -20.30 12.05 -3.14
C GLU A 46 -21.08 13.37 -3.29
N PRO A 47 -20.85 14.16 -4.36
CA PRO A 47 -21.61 15.36 -4.63
C PRO A 47 -23.12 15.08 -4.73
N ALA A 48 -23.94 16.03 -4.29
CA ALA A 48 -25.40 15.93 -4.37
C ALA A 48 -25.90 15.85 -5.83
N GLY A 49 -27.12 15.32 -6.02
CA GLY A 49 -27.76 15.20 -7.32
C GLY A 49 -27.32 13.99 -8.14
N TRP A 50 -26.57 13.05 -7.53
CA TRP A 50 -26.08 11.83 -8.16
C TRP A 50 -27.20 10.94 -8.71
N GLU A 51 -28.38 11.00 -8.11
CA GLU A 51 -29.57 10.22 -8.47
C GLU A 51 -30.14 10.59 -9.85
N ASN A 52 -29.83 11.79 -10.36
CA ASN A 52 -30.30 12.29 -11.65
C ASN A 52 -29.20 12.29 -12.72
N ARG A 53 -28.03 11.70 -12.43
CA ARG A 53 -26.88 11.71 -13.35
C ARG A 53 -26.90 10.50 -14.27
N ASP A 54 -26.59 10.74 -15.54
CA ASP A 54 -26.24 9.68 -16.47
C ASP A 54 -24.76 9.31 -16.26
N PHE A 55 -24.52 8.06 -15.83
CA PHE A 55 -23.19 7.51 -15.56
C PHE A 55 -22.51 6.93 -16.82
N ASP A 56 -23.08 7.19 -17.99
CA ASP A 56 -22.66 6.68 -19.30
C ASP A 56 -21.43 7.41 -19.91
N GLY A 57 -21.01 8.54 -19.30
CA GLY A 57 -19.92 9.38 -19.79
C GLY A 57 -19.18 10.18 -18.72
N SER A 58 -19.09 11.51 -18.91
CA SER A 58 -18.30 12.47 -18.11
C SER A 58 -18.91 12.86 -16.75
N GLY A 59 -20.08 12.30 -16.39
CA GLY A 59 -20.78 12.59 -15.13
C GLY A 59 -20.21 11.91 -13.88
N ARG A 60 -19.13 11.13 -14.02
CA ARG A 60 -18.39 10.50 -12.92
C ARG A 60 -17.51 11.54 -12.24
N GLU A 61 -18.10 12.33 -11.35
CA GLU A 61 -17.35 13.21 -10.46
C GLU A 61 -16.99 12.43 -9.20
N GLY A 62 -15.71 12.10 -9.03
CA GLY A 62 -15.19 11.63 -7.75
C GLY A 62 -14.71 12.80 -6.89
N ALA A 63 -14.31 12.50 -5.65
CA ALA A 63 -13.62 13.45 -4.80
C ALA A 63 -12.35 13.99 -5.47
N THR A 64 -12.05 15.29 -5.26
CA THR A 64 -10.74 15.83 -5.65
C THR A 64 -9.69 15.32 -4.67
N HIS A 65 -8.83 14.42 -5.12
CA HIS A 65 -7.68 13.98 -4.34
C HIS A 65 -6.50 14.93 -4.56
N LEU A 66 -5.90 15.38 -3.46
CA LEU A 66 -4.69 16.20 -3.51
C LEU A 66 -3.45 15.31 -3.38
N CYS A 67 -2.45 15.53 -4.23
CA CYS A 67 -1.13 14.94 -4.06
C CYS A 67 -0.45 15.64 -2.88
N TRP A 68 -0.07 14.88 -1.87
CA TRP A 68 0.73 15.38 -0.76
C TRP A 68 2.21 15.20 -1.08
N ASP A 69 3.03 16.12 -0.59
CA ASP A 69 4.48 15.92 -0.60
C ASP A 69 4.84 14.85 0.44
N TRP A 70 5.36 13.72 -0.05
CA TRP A 70 5.75 12.59 0.78
C TRP A 70 7.25 12.57 1.08
N GLU A 71 8.04 13.54 0.60
CA GLU A 71 9.52 13.56 0.73
C GLU A 71 9.96 13.34 2.18
N GLN A 72 9.36 14.07 3.13
CA GLN A 72 9.65 13.95 4.56
C GLN A 72 9.39 12.54 5.12
N VAL A 73 8.35 11.84 4.64
CA VAL A 73 8.05 10.48 5.07
C VAL A 73 9.10 9.51 4.53
N TYR A 74 9.53 9.69 3.28
CA TYR A 74 10.59 8.90 2.68
C TYR A 74 11.92 9.08 3.42
N GLU A 75 12.31 10.33 3.74
CA GLU A 75 13.52 10.63 4.52
C GLU A 75 13.51 9.89 5.87
N VAL A 76 12.41 9.97 6.62
CA VAL A 76 12.28 9.30 7.93
C VAL A 76 12.35 7.78 7.80
N VAL A 77 11.74 7.21 6.76
CA VAL A 77 11.75 5.75 6.53
C VAL A 77 13.15 5.28 6.15
N GLU A 78 13.86 6.03 5.31
CA GLU A 78 15.24 5.74 4.94
C GLU A 78 16.17 5.79 6.17
N ASP A 79 16.07 6.84 6.99
CA ASP A 79 16.82 6.96 8.24
C ASP A 79 16.56 5.79 9.18
N ASN A 80 15.30 5.39 9.35
CA ASN A 80 14.93 4.25 10.17
C ASN A 80 15.50 2.94 9.62
N TRP A 81 15.47 2.75 8.30
CA TRP A 81 16.05 1.59 7.65
C TRP A 81 17.57 1.54 7.84
N LEU A 82 18.27 2.66 7.66
CA LEU A 82 19.71 2.77 7.87
C LEU A 82 20.08 2.44 9.32
N ARG A 83 19.35 2.98 10.30
CA ARG A 83 19.56 2.69 11.72
C ARG A 83 19.37 1.21 12.03
N TRP A 84 18.29 0.62 11.53
CA TRP A 84 18.02 -0.81 11.71
C TRP A 84 19.11 -1.67 11.05
N ASN A 85 19.51 -1.35 9.82
CA ASN A 85 20.51 -2.09 9.07
C ASN A 85 21.90 -2.02 9.76
N ASN A 86 22.30 -0.84 10.22
CA ASN A 86 23.53 -0.65 10.98
C ASN A 86 23.51 -1.43 12.30
N SER A 87 22.40 -1.35 13.04
CA SER A 87 22.22 -2.11 14.28
C SER A 87 22.32 -3.60 14.02
N ARG A 88 21.63 -4.10 13.00
CA ARG A 88 21.66 -5.51 12.58
C ARG A 88 23.08 -5.96 12.21
N ASN A 89 23.83 -5.16 11.47
CA ASN A 89 25.19 -5.50 11.05
C ASN A 89 26.21 -5.41 12.20
N ALA A 90 25.95 -4.57 13.20
CA ALA A 90 26.78 -4.46 14.39
C ALA A 90 26.57 -5.64 15.36
N LEU A 91 25.39 -6.25 15.35
CA LEU A 91 25.11 -7.42 16.19
C LEU A 91 25.83 -8.66 15.64
N LYS A 92 26.54 -9.37 16.51
CA LYS A 92 27.11 -10.69 16.16
C LYS A 92 26.04 -11.75 16.37
N CYS A 93 25.32 -12.05 15.30
CA CYS A 93 24.30 -13.09 15.34
C CYS A 93 24.94 -14.49 15.27
N ASN A 94 24.46 -15.41 16.10
CA ASN A 94 24.81 -16.82 15.97
C ASN A 94 24.10 -17.45 14.75
N GLU A 95 24.46 -18.70 14.42
CA GLU A 95 23.88 -19.44 13.29
C GLU A 95 22.37 -19.69 13.43
N GLN A 96 21.80 -19.53 14.63
CA GLN A 96 20.37 -19.62 14.89
C GLN A 96 19.64 -18.27 14.77
N GLY A 97 20.33 -17.19 14.37
CA GLY A 97 19.76 -15.87 14.17
C GLY A 97 19.53 -15.07 15.45
N PHE A 98 20.10 -15.49 16.59
CA PHE A 98 20.06 -14.74 17.84
C PHE A 98 21.22 -13.75 17.87
N CYS A 99 20.89 -12.47 17.97
CA CYS A 99 21.80 -11.34 17.85
C CYS A 99 21.96 -10.67 19.23
N ALA A 100 23.15 -10.74 19.83
CA ALA A 100 23.50 -10.07 21.09
C ALA A 100 24.33 -8.82 20.83
#